data_AF-A0A6H9YPR9-F1
#
_entry.id   AF-A0A6H9YPR9-F1
#
_cell.length_a   1.000
_cell.length_b   1.000
_cell.length_c   1.000
_cell.angle_alpha   90.00
_cell.angle_beta   90.00
_cell.angle_gamma   90.00
#
_symmetry.space_group_name_H-M   'P 1'
#
loop_
_entity.id
_entity.type
_entity.pdbx_description
1 polymer ?
#
loop_
_entity_poly.entity_id
_entity_poly.type
_entity_poly.pdbx_seq_one_letter_code
_entity_poly.pdbx_strand_id
1 'polypeptide(L)'
;MSDIEVPCRAPMELRALAAKARPDWKPGALDDALVDAHYKGLSWRTVLERIGSLMADPNAEPCDLTAAEYRQRPPGVDPNPEFRAARAAIHNARPVTPAMPDSTKGDR
;
A
#
# COMPACT_ATOMS: atom_id res chain seq x y z
N MET A 1 -8.61 -30.46 -24.35
CA MET A 1 -8.79 -29.02 -24.64
C MET A 1 -8.58 -28.32 -23.32
N SER A 2 -7.42 -27.71 -23.14
CA SER A 2 -7.02 -27.11 -21.86
C SER A 2 -7.96 -25.96 -21.55
N ASP A 3 -8.66 -26.04 -20.41
CA ASP A 3 -9.31 -24.90 -19.75
C ASP A 3 -8.28 -23.77 -19.65
N ILE A 4 -8.44 -22.74 -20.46
CA ILE A 4 -7.75 -21.47 -20.24
C ILE A 4 -8.49 -20.83 -19.07
N GLU A 5 -8.16 -21.26 -17.85
CA GLU A 5 -8.54 -20.55 -16.63
C GLU A 5 -8.01 -19.12 -16.77
N VAL A 6 -8.93 -18.19 -17.05
CA VAL A 6 -8.64 -16.76 -17.09
C VAL A 6 -7.99 -16.41 -15.74
N PRO A 7 -6.76 -15.88 -15.73
CA PRO A 7 -5.99 -15.84 -14.51
C PRO A 7 -6.47 -14.74 -13.56
N CYS A 8 -6.75 -15.19 -12.35
CA CYS A 8 -6.72 -14.46 -11.09
C CYS A 8 -7.74 -13.33 -10.90
N ARG A 9 -8.65 -13.54 -9.94
CA ARG A 9 -9.53 -12.51 -9.35
C ARG A 9 -8.68 -11.32 -8.91
N ALA A 10 -8.73 -10.21 -9.65
CA ALA A 10 -8.53 -8.91 -9.01
C ALA A 10 -9.61 -8.83 -7.93
N PRO A 11 -9.27 -8.83 -6.62
CA PRO A 11 -10.30 -8.69 -5.60
C PRO A 11 -11.06 -7.41 -5.92
N MET A 12 -12.39 -7.47 -5.91
CA MET A 12 -13.23 -6.31 -6.25
C MET A 12 -12.84 -5.08 -5.43
N GLU A 13 -12.31 -5.33 -4.23
CA GLU A 13 -11.71 -4.39 -3.31
C GLU A 13 -10.54 -3.61 -3.92
N LEU A 14 -9.66 -4.26 -4.70
CA LEU A 14 -8.53 -3.59 -5.35
C LEU A 14 -9.01 -2.66 -6.47
N ARG A 15 -10.02 -3.07 -7.24
CA ARG A 15 -10.66 -2.21 -8.25
C ARG A 15 -11.35 -1.02 -7.60
N ALA A 16 -12.10 -1.27 -6.53
CA ALA A 16 -12.78 -0.22 -5.78
C ALA A 16 -11.78 0.76 -5.15
N LEU A 17 -10.67 0.25 -4.60
CA LEU A 17 -9.60 1.06 -4.06
C LEU A 17 -8.95 1.93 -5.15
N ALA A 18 -8.59 1.33 -6.29
CA ALA A 18 -8.00 2.05 -7.42
C ALA A 18 -8.93 3.16 -7.92
N ALA A 19 -10.22 2.85 -8.12
CA ALA A 19 -11.21 3.83 -8.57
C ALA A 19 -11.40 5.00 -7.59
N LYS A 20 -11.14 4.78 -6.28
CA LYS A 20 -11.19 5.84 -5.27
C LYS A 20 -9.89 6.63 -5.16
N ALA A 21 -8.74 5.96 -5.21
CA ALA A 21 -7.43 6.58 -5.07
C ALA A 21 -7.00 7.32 -6.34
N ARG A 22 -7.34 6.77 -7.52
CA ARG A 22 -6.94 7.24 -8.84
C ARG A 22 -8.13 7.26 -9.81
N PRO A 23 -9.06 8.22 -9.64
CA PRO A 23 -10.23 8.35 -10.52
C PRO A 23 -9.88 8.76 -11.95
N ASP A 24 -8.63 9.20 -12.18
CA ASP A 24 -8.05 9.53 -13.48
C ASP A 24 -7.72 8.29 -14.32
N TRP A 25 -7.57 7.13 -13.70
CA TRP A 25 -7.27 5.89 -14.41
C TRP A 25 -8.48 5.39 -15.21
N LYS A 26 -8.21 4.93 -16.43
CA LYS A 26 -9.25 4.33 -17.27
C LYS A 26 -9.74 3.01 -16.64
N PRO A 27 -11.06 2.75 -16.60
CA PRO A 27 -11.62 1.58 -15.92
C PRO A 27 -11.02 0.23 -16.35
N GLY A 28 -10.71 0.06 -17.64
CA GLY A 28 -10.12 -1.19 -18.17
C GLY A 28 -8.59 -1.28 -18.07
N ALA A 29 -7.88 -0.16 -17.92
CA ALA A 29 -6.42 -0.15 -17.98
C ALA A 29 -5.79 -0.90 -16.79
N LEU A 30 -6.47 -0.92 -15.65
CA LEU A 30 -6.03 -1.69 -14.48
C LEU A 30 -6.15 -3.19 -14.71
N ASP A 31 -7.26 -3.63 -15.31
CA ASP A 31 -7.48 -5.04 -15.61
C ASP A 31 -6.45 -5.53 -16.65
N ASP A 32 -6.21 -4.75 -17.70
CA ASP A 32 -5.19 -5.06 -18.71
C ASP A 32 -3.79 -5.18 -18.09
N ALA A 33 -3.43 -4.27 -17.17
CA ALA A 33 -2.15 -4.31 -16.47
C ALA A 33 -2.00 -5.52 -15.55
N LEU A 34 -3.08 -5.93 -14.87
CA LEU A 34 -3.08 -7.13 -14.00
C LEU A 34 -2.95 -8.41 -14.82
N VAL A 35 -3.61 -8.47 -15.98
CA VAL A 35 -3.48 -9.58 -16.94
C VAL A 35 -2.03 -9.67 -17.46
N ASP A 36 -1.46 -8.55 -17.89
CA ASP A 36 -0.06 -8.50 -18.34
C ASP A 36 0.92 -8.90 -17.21
N ALA A 37 0.67 -8.46 -15.97
CA ALA A 37 1.49 -8.83 -14.82
C ALA A 37 1.47 -10.34 -14.56
N HIS A 38 0.29 -10.96 -14.69
CA HIS A 38 0.17 -12.41 -14.59
C HIS A 38 0.94 -13.13 -15.70
N TYR A 39 0.80 -12.70 -16.96
CA TYR A 39 1.54 -13.30 -18.08
C TYR A 39 3.06 -13.13 -17.96
N LYS A 40 3.51 -12.04 -17.35
CA LYS A 40 4.92 -11.80 -17.01
C LYS A 40 5.39 -12.56 -15.76
N GLY A 41 4.51 -13.35 -15.12
CA GLY A 41 4.84 -14.18 -13.97
C GLY A 41 5.11 -13.41 -12.69
N LEU A 42 4.58 -12.19 -12.55
CA LEU A 42 4.73 -11.42 -11.30
C LEU A 42 3.95 -12.12 -10.18
N SER A 43 4.58 -12.22 -9.00
CA SER A 43 3.88 -12.73 -7.82
C SER A 43 2.79 -11.76 -7.37
N TRP A 44 1.70 -12.28 -6.80
CA TRP A 44 0.61 -11.44 -6.28
C TRP A 44 1.08 -10.43 -5.23
N ARG A 45 2.05 -10.81 -4.40
CA ARG A 45 2.69 -9.91 -3.44
C ARG A 45 3.35 -8.72 -4.16
N THR A 46 4.14 -8.99 -5.20
CA THR A 46 4.80 -7.96 -6.00
C THR A 46 3.80 -7.04 -6.67
N VAL A 47 2.68 -7.58 -7.16
CA VAL A 47 1.59 -6.79 -7.75
C VAL A 47 1.01 -5.81 -6.71
N LEU A 48 0.69 -6.28 -5.50
CA LEU A 48 0.17 -5.43 -4.43
C LEU A 48 1.15 -4.34 -3.99
N GLU A 49 2.44 -4.65 -3.87
CA GLU A 49 3.46 -3.67 -3.50
C GLU A 49 3.62 -2.58 -4.58
N ARG A 50 3.65 -2.98 -5.86
CA ARG A 50 3.78 -2.06 -6.99
C ARG A 50 2.53 -1.21 -7.18
N ILE A 51 1.34 -1.80 -7.14
CA ILE A 51 0.09 -1.07 -7.34
C ILE A 51 -0.14 -0.03 -6.25
N GLY A 52 0.23 -0.33 -4.99
CA GLY A 52 0.18 0.66 -3.91
C GLY A 52 1.14 1.84 -4.16
N SER A 53 2.31 1.58 -4.73
CA SER A 53 3.26 2.63 -5.11
C SER A 53 2.73 3.49 -6.28
N LEU A 54 2.14 2.85 -7.29
CA LEU A 54 1.50 3.53 -8.43
C LEU A 54 0.35 4.43 -7.99
N MET A 55 -0.50 3.96 -7.07
CA MET A 55 -1.59 4.77 -6.54
C MET A 55 -1.11 6.02 -5.79
N ALA A 56 0.08 5.97 -5.20
CA ALA A 56 0.67 7.10 -4.47
C ALA A 56 1.40 8.11 -5.37
N ASP A 57 1.72 7.74 -6.62
CA ASP A 57 2.42 8.60 -7.58
C ASP A 57 1.42 9.25 -8.55
N PRO A 58 1.21 10.58 -8.50
CA PRO A 58 0.20 11.26 -9.33
C PRO A 58 0.48 11.17 -10.84
N ASN A 59 1.70 10.83 -11.26
CA ASN A 59 2.05 10.72 -12.67
C ASN A 59 2.05 9.28 -13.18
N ALA A 60 1.84 8.31 -12.30
CA ALA A 60 1.87 6.90 -12.67
C ALA A 60 0.59 6.45 -13.39
N GLU A 61 0.76 5.54 -14.34
CA GLU A 61 -0.33 4.87 -15.06
C GLU A 61 -0.42 3.38 -14.71
N PRO A 62 -1.57 2.71 -14.91
CA PRO A 62 -1.71 1.29 -14.64
C PRO A 62 -0.70 0.40 -15.40
N CYS A 63 -0.35 0.78 -16.64
CA CYS A 63 0.59 0.03 -17.48
C CYS A 63 2.02 -0.01 -16.90
N ASP A 64 2.36 0.92 -16.02
CA ASP A 64 3.66 0.95 -15.34
C ASP A 64 3.85 -0.21 -14.35
N LEU A 65 2.77 -0.91 -13.98
CA LEU A 65 2.82 -2.10 -13.12
C LEU A 65 3.83 -3.14 -13.62
N THR A 66 3.89 -3.28 -14.94
CA THR A 66 4.72 -4.28 -15.62
C THR A 66 5.90 -3.68 -16.36
N ALA A 67 6.07 -2.36 -16.30
CA ALA A 67 7.27 -1.70 -16.81
C ALA A 67 8.47 -2.18 -16.00
N ALA A 68 9.53 -2.61 -16.69
CA ALA A 68 10.79 -3.01 -16.07
C ALA A 68 11.45 -1.83 -15.32
N GLU A 69 11.11 -0.61 -15.75
CA GLU A 69 11.71 0.64 -15.29
C GLU A 69 10.90 1.36 -14.22
N TYR A 70 9.75 0.84 -13.78
CA TYR A 70 8.99 1.51 -12.73
C TYR A 70 9.81 1.49 -11.43
N ARG A 71 10.53 2.59 -11.21
CA ARG A 71 11.44 2.76 -10.11
C ARG A 71 10.60 2.83 -8.85
N GLN A 72 10.65 1.77 -8.06
CA GLN A 72 10.28 1.87 -6.66
C GLN A 72 11.03 3.06 -6.07
N ARG A 73 10.25 4.02 -5.56
CA ARG A 73 10.61 5.17 -4.74
C ARG A 73 11.98 5.80 -5.08
N PRO A 74 12.02 7.06 -5.58
CA PRO A 74 13.28 7.81 -5.62
C PRO A 74 14.00 7.69 -4.27
N PRO A 75 15.34 7.55 -4.23
CA PRO A 75 16.07 7.42 -2.97
C PRO A 75 15.55 8.47 -2.00
N GLY A 76 15.05 8.02 -0.86
CA GLY A 76 14.28 8.87 0.04
C GLY A 76 15.06 10.14 0.36
N VAL A 77 14.42 11.29 0.22
CA VAL A 77 14.94 12.55 0.73
C VAL A 77 15.28 12.33 2.19
N ASP A 78 16.52 12.66 2.56
CA ASP A 78 17.00 12.48 3.93
C ASP A 78 16.01 13.20 4.87
N PRO A 79 15.43 12.50 5.86
CA PRO A 79 14.37 13.08 6.67
C PRO A 79 14.90 14.33 7.39
N ASN A 80 14.15 15.42 7.22
CA ASN A 80 14.48 16.68 7.88
C ASN A 80 14.53 16.49 9.41
N PRO A 81 15.22 17.38 10.15
CA PRO A 81 15.36 17.26 11.60
C PRO A 81 14.02 17.14 12.34
N GLU A 82 12.98 17.80 11.85
CA GLU A 82 11.63 17.75 12.43
C GLU A 82 10.98 16.37 12.30
N PHE A 83 11.09 15.73 11.14
CA PHE A 83 10.62 14.36 10.91
C PHE A 83 11.39 13.36 11.78
N ARG A 84 12.71 13.54 11.92
CA ARG A 84 13.52 12.72 12.84
C ARG A 84 13.08 12.88 14.29
N ALA A 85 12.83 14.11 14.73
CA ALA A 85 12.35 14.42 16.08
C ALA A 85 10.95 13.81 16.33
N ALA A 86 10.02 13.96 15.38
CA ALA A 86 8.67 13.39 15.47
C ALA A 86 8.70 11.86 15.53
N ARG A 87 9.53 11.22 14.70
CA ARG A 87 9.67 9.76 14.70
C ARG A 87 10.30 9.24 15.99
N ALA A 88 11.29 9.95 16.52
CA ALA A 88 11.88 9.63 17.83
C ALA A 88 10.85 9.80 18.96
N ALA A 89 10.01 10.82 18.91
CA ALA A 89 8.94 11.02 19.90
C ALA A 89 7.92 9.88 19.90
N ILE A 90 7.51 9.39 18.73
CA ILE A 90 6.60 8.22 18.62
C ILE A 90 7.25 6.95 19.17
N HIS A 91 8.53 6.72 18.84
CA HIS A 91 9.25 5.53 19.31
C HIS A 91 9.56 5.58 20.82
N ASN A 92 9.74 6.79 21.36
CA ASN A 92 10.02 7.01 22.79
C ASN A 92 8.75 7.23 23.61
N ALA A 93 7.60 7.46 22.97
CA ALA A 93 6.30 7.44 23.61
C ALA A 93 5.96 5.99 23.98
N ARG A 94 6.63 5.49 25.00
CA ARG A 94 6.19 4.31 25.74
C ARG A 94 4.75 4.59 26.17
N PRO A 95 3.80 3.66 25.94
CA PRO A 95 2.48 3.82 26.51
C PRO A 95 2.66 3.88 28.03
N VAL A 96 2.47 5.07 28.60
CA VAL A 96 2.13 5.20 30.00
C VAL A 96 0.72 4.64 30.07
N THR A 97 0.61 3.34 30.34
CA THR A 97 -0.61 2.78 30.90
C THR A 97 -0.88 3.65 32.13
N PRO A 98 -1.98 4.42 32.18
CA PRO A 98 -2.32 5.13 33.40
C PRO A 98 -2.48 4.04 34.47
N ALA A 99 -1.60 4.07 35.47
CA ALA A 99 -1.75 3.24 36.64
C ALA A 99 -3.14 3.53 37.20
N MET A 100 -3.99 2.51 37.18
CA MET A 100 -5.27 2.53 37.87
C MET A 100 -5.01 3.01 39.29
N PRO A 101 -5.69 4.06 39.78
CA PRO A 101 -5.55 4.45 41.17
C PRO A 101 -6.02 3.27 42.02
N ASP A 102 -5.08 2.71 42.78
CA ASP A 102 -5.35 1.72 43.82
C ASP A 102 -6.43 2.31 44.72
N SER A 103 -7.59 1.66 44.73
CA SER A 103 -8.75 2.12 45.48
C SER A 103 -8.52 1.78 46.94
N THR A 104 -7.69 2.56 47.60
CA THR A 104 -7.61 2.59 49.06
C THR A 104 -8.84 3.34 49.59
N LYS A 105 -9.90 2.60 49.89
CA LYS A 105 -11.04 3.05 50.70
C LYS A 105 -11.72 1.80 51.25
N GLY A 106 -11.82 1.54 52.54
CA GLY A 106 -11.54 2.30 53.74
C GLY A 106 -12.20 1.53 54.89
N ASP A 107 -11.61 1.62 56.07
CA ASP A 107 -12.17 1.21 57.36
C ASP A 107 -13.70 1.37 57.45
N ARG A 108 -14.39 0.28 57.80
CA ARG A 108 -15.43 0.27 58.83
C ARG A 108 -15.65 -1.14 59.37
#